data_AF-A0A0M8UZ04-F1
#
_entry.id   AF-A0A0M8UZ04-F1
#
_cell.length_a   1.000
_cell.length_b   1.000
_cell.length_c   1.000
_cell.angle_alpha   90.00
_cell.angle_beta   90.00
_cell.angle_gamma   90.00
#
_symmetry.space_group_name_H-M   'P 1'
#
loop_
_entity.id
_entity.type
_entity.pdbx_description
1 polymer ?
#
loop_
_entity_poly.entity_id
_entity_poly.type
_entity_poly.pdbx_seq_one_letter_code
_entity_poly.pdbx_strand_id
1 'polypeptide(L)'
;MPFRPHPAQEPRVTRRPRLTLTAAALVAAVLLTGCGGDDGHAKANDEIAGADKGTESSPPPSTPAGPETDRPEIKLPADLTYTFEWPKTGDENKDAVLADSEQSIKAVDLAIVNQDPLDKAFLYYYEGEAAAGTEKFVRNYVDHKASVTGAYRFYDPQVTVDKDGTASFSYCEDQGKAYVRYLETDKVKKTEVTAKSYVSYHTSLKKNSKGVWVIQKMVSQSGSAECQP
;
A
#
# COMPACT_ATOMS: atom_id res chain seq x y z
N MET A 1 -12.45 -5.58 21.21
CA MET A 1 -11.31 -4.66 20.93
C MET A 1 -11.49 -4.11 19.52
N PRO A 2 -11.09 -2.88 19.16
CA PRO A 2 -11.20 -2.47 17.76
C PRO A 2 -10.27 -3.36 16.94
N PHE A 3 -10.78 -3.95 15.86
CA PHE A 3 -9.94 -4.57 14.84
C PHE A 3 -8.90 -3.52 14.42
N ARG A 4 -7.63 -3.86 14.56
CA ARG A 4 -6.56 -3.02 14.03
C ARG A 4 -6.68 -3.00 12.50
N PRO A 5 -6.13 -1.99 11.81
CA PRO A 5 -5.91 -2.07 10.36
C PRO A 5 -5.05 -3.27 9.97
N HIS A 6 -4.99 -3.56 8.67
CA HIS A 6 -4.17 -4.59 8.02
C HIS A 6 -2.78 -4.75 8.68
N PRO A 7 -2.21 -5.97 8.71
CA PRO A 7 -1.29 -6.44 9.75
C PRO A 7 -0.13 -5.47 10.04
N ALA A 8 -0.24 -4.76 11.16
CA ALA A 8 0.84 -3.97 11.74
C ALA A 8 1.68 -4.83 12.69
N GLN A 9 2.93 -5.15 12.33
CA GLN A 9 3.94 -5.28 13.37
C GLN A 9 4.29 -3.87 13.84
N GLU A 10 3.66 -3.41 14.92
CA GLU A 10 4.14 -2.20 15.59
C GLU A 10 5.60 -2.42 16.01
N PRO A 11 6.53 -1.51 15.68
CA PRO A 11 7.90 -1.63 16.15
C PRO A 11 7.86 -1.68 17.67
N ARG A 12 8.26 -2.83 18.23
CA ARG A 12 8.45 -2.96 19.68
C ARG A 12 9.56 -1.97 20.04
N VAL A 13 9.19 -0.83 20.65
CA VAL A 13 10.16 0.16 21.14
C VAL A 13 10.91 -0.47 22.31
N THR A 14 11.92 -1.27 21.99
CA THR A 14 12.96 -1.63 22.93
C THR A 14 13.72 -0.33 23.22
N ARG A 15 13.46 0.28 24.38
CA ARG A 15 14.30 1.35 24.92
C ARG A 15 15.73 0.81 25.05
N ARG A 16 16.54 1.00 24.02
CA ARG A 16 17.99 0.86 24.12
C ARG A 16 18.52 2.09 24.86
N PRO A 17 19.36 1.94 25.89
CA PRO A 17 20.01 3.07 26.53
C PRO A 17 20.92 3.74 25.49
N ARG A 18 20.67 5.03 25.22
CA ARG A 18 21.52 5.86 24.36
C ARG A 18 22.84 6.08 25.11
N LEU A 19 23.91 5.39 24.71
CA LEU A 19 25.26 5.89 24.98
C LEU A 19 25.50 7.11 24.09
N THR A 20 25.57 8.28 24.70
CA THR A 20 26.05 9.50 24.06
C THR A 20 27.56 9.43 23.92
N LEU A 21 28.04 9.22 22.69
CA LEU A 21 29.44 9.45 22.35
C LEU A 21 29.51 10.79 21.59
N THR A 22 30.10 11.78 22.25
CA THR A 22 30.49 13.06 21.67
C THR A 22 31.71 12.87 20.78
N ALA A 23 31.60 13.25 19.51
CA ALA A 23 32.76 13.47 18.65
C ALA A 23 32.48 14.64 17.70
N ALA A 24 33.30 15.68 17.82
CA ALA A 24 33.32 16.85 16.97
C ALA A 24 34.03 16.56 15.66
N ALA A 25 33.56 17.14 14.55
CA ALA A 25 34.34 17.29 13.33
C ALA A 25 33.93 18.58 12.59
N LEU A 26 34.98 19.27 12.16
CA LEU A 26 35.10 20.62 11.62
C LEU A 26 34.97 20.66 10.07
N VAL A 27 34.74 21.88 9.54
CA VAL A 27 34.96 22.41 8.16
C VAL A 27 34.06 21.81 7.04
N ALA A 28 33.66 22.50 5.96
CA ALA A 28 34.01 23.79 5.36
C ALA A 28 32.82 24.33 4.53
N ALA A 29 32.67 25.66 4.46
CA ALA A 29 31.74 26.34 3.58
C ALA A 29 32.29 26.38 2.13
N VAL A 30 31.45 26.02 1.16
CA VAL A 30 31.72 26.28 -0.27
C VAL A 30 30.64 27.24 -0.76
N LEU A 31 31.06 28.44 -1.14
CA LEU A 31 30.26 29.42 -1.86
C LEU A 31 30.22 29.01 -3.33
N LEU A 32 29.03 28.87 -3.91
CA LEU A 32 28.83 28.84 -5.36
C LEU A 32 28.15 30.14 -5.78
N THR A 33 28.97 31.05 -6.28
CA THR A 33 28.57 32.16 -7.14
C THR A 33 28.42 31.65 -8.56
N GLY A 34 27.31 31.92 -9.22
CA GLY A 34 27.11 31.61 -10.64
C GLY A 34 25.94 32.41 -11.20
N CYS A 35 26.28 33.50 -11.88
CA CYS A 35 25.41 34.48 -12.54
C CYS A 35 25.44 34.24 -14.06
N GLY A 36 24.33 34.56 -14.75
CA GLY A 36 24.18 34.61 -16.21
C GLY A 36 22.78 34.13 -16.59
N GLY A 37 21.83 34.95 -17.04
CA GLY A 37 21.89 35.97 -18.10
C GLY A 37 21.59 35.28 -19.44
N ASP A 38 20.76 35.74 -20.38
CA ASP A 38 19.90 36.90 -20.56
C ASP A 38 19.04 36.62 -21.82
N ASP A 39 17.88 37.26 -21.90
CA ASP A 39 17.07 37.64 -23.08
C ASP A 39 16.79 36.71 -24.28
N GLY A 40 15.50 36.63 -24.61
CA GLY A 40 14.98 36.07 -25.86
C GLY A 40 13.47 36.32 -26.02
N HIS A 41 13.08 37.58 -26.22
CA HIS A 41 11.71 38.01 -26.45
C HIS A 41 11.27 37.72 -27.90
N ALA A 42 10.16 36.99 -28.12
CA ALA A 42 9.37 37.11 -29.35
C ALA A 42 7.93 36.64 -29.13
N LYS A 43 6.99 37.58 -29.28
CA LYS A 43 5.55 37.34 -29.35
C LYS A 43 5.16 36.90 -30.76
N ALA A 44 4.17 36.02 -30.89
CA ALA A 44 2.86 36.32 -31.49
C ALA A 44 2.00 35.06 -31.66
N ASN A 45 0.81 35.11 -31.04
CA ASN A 45 -0.51 34.59 -31.41
C ASN A 45 -0.63 33.48 -32.47
N ASP A 46 -1.34 32.40 -32.14
CA ASP A 46 -2.71 32.25 -32.69
C ASP A 46 -3.59 31.31 -31.85
N GLU A 47 -4.88 31.61 -31.95
CA GLU A 47 -6.02 31.09 -31.20
C GLU A 47 -6.54 29.77 -31.83
N ILE A 48 -6.78 28.72 -31.03
CA ILE A 48 -7.71 27.64 -31.40
C ILE A 48 -8.54 27.25 -30.18
N ALA A 49 -9.85 27.43 -30.37
CA ALA A 49 -10.92 27.09 -29.46
C ALA A 49 -11.13 25.56 -29.32
N GLY A 50 -11.58 25.17 -28.12
CA GLY A 50 -12.56 24.10 -27.93
C GLY A 50 -12.07 22.66 -28.02
N ALA A 51 -11.85 22.05 -26.85
CA ALA A 51 -12.17 20.64 -26.65
C ALA A 51 -12.49 20.37 -25.18
N ASP A 52 -13.79 20.23 -24.91
CA ASP A 52 -14.34 19.47 -23.79
C ASP A 52 -13.53 18.18 -23.61
N LYS A 53 -12.85 18.02 -22.47
CA LYS A 53 -12.26 16.74 -22.07
C LYS A 53 -12.90 16.33 -20.76
N GLY A 54 -13.87 15.44 -20.92
CA GLY A 54 -14.55 14.75 -19.85
C GLY A 54 -13.58 14.09 -18.88
N THR A 55 -14.08 13.97 -17.65
CA THR A 55 -13.75 12.97 -16.64
C THR A 55 -12.49 12.16 -16.95
N GLU A 56 -11.39 12.52 -16.29
CA GLU A 56 -10.19 11.68 -16.21
C GLU A 56 -10.61 10.26 -15.82
N SER A 57 -10.58 9.36 -16.79
CA SER A 57 -10.66 7.93 -16.55
C SER A 57 -9.40 7.56 -15.78
N SER A 58 -9.57 6.96 -14.60
CA SER A 58 -8.47 6.38 -13.84
C SER A 58 -7.57 5.53 -14.76
N PRO A 59 -6.24 5.58 -14.60
CA PRO A 59 -5.34 4.78 -15.42
C PRO A 59 -5.69 3.29 -15.32
N PRO A 60 -5.51 2.51 -16.40
CA PRO A 60 -5.82 1.10 -16.40
C PRO A 60 -4.96 0.37 -15.37
N PRO A 61 -5.49 -0.70 -14.73
CA PRO A 61 -4.78 -1.45 -13.71
C PRO A 61 -3.42 -1.95 -14.24
N SER A 62 -2.42 -1.97 -13.37
CA SER A 62 -1.12 -2.57 -13.65
C SER A 62 -1.28 -4.06 -13.91
N THR A 63 -0.63 -4.58 -14.95
CA THR A 63 -0.73 -5.99 -15.31
C THR A 63 0.19 -6.82 -14.40
N PRO A 64 -0.30 -7.88 -13.73
CA PRO A 64 0.53 -8.74 -12.88
C PRO A 64 1.58 -9.53 -13.68
N ALA A 65 2.73 -9.88 -13.07
CA ALA A 65 3.79 -10.65 -13.74
C ALA A 65 3.72 -12.18 -13.50
N GLY A 66 3.88 -13.01 -14.53
CA GLY A 66 3.81 -14.47 -14.42
C GLY A 66 2.55 -15.06 -15.05
N PRO A 67 2.44 -16.40 -15.16
CA PRO A 67 1.33 -17.03 -15.87
C PRO A 67 0.01 -16.70 -15.17
N GLU A 68 -0.88 -15.99 -15.87
CA GLU A 68 -2.21 -15.63 -15.33
C GLU A 68 -3.02 -16.85 -14.90
N THR A 69 -2.80 -18.01 -15.52
CA THR A 69 -3.52 -19.26 -15.27
C THR A 69 -3.30 -19.86 -13.89
N ASP A 70 -2.21 -19.49 -13.20
CA ASP A 70 -1.85 -20.06 -11.90
C ASP A 70 -2.21 -19.13 -10.72
N ARG A 71 -2.69 -17.92 -11.01
CA ARG A 71 -3.04 -16.93 -9.99
C ARG A 71 -4.39 -17.27 -9.36
N PRO A 72 -4.55 -17.11 -8.04
CA PRO A 72 -5.80 -17.41 -7.38
C PRO A 72 -6.90 -16.45 -7.85
N GLU A 73 -8.10 -16.99 -8.06
CA GLU A 73 -9.27 -16.16 -8.34
C GLU A 73 -9.72 -15.47 -7.05
N ILE A 74 -9.84 -14.14 -7.07
CA ILE A 74 -10.26 -13.34 -5.91
C ILE A 74 -11.68 -12.81 -6.14
N LYS A 75 -12.66 -13.47 -5.52
CA LYS A 75 -14.09 -13.11 -5.59
C LYS A 75 -14.53 -12.42 -4.31
N LEU A 76 -14.51 -11.09 -4.31
CA LEU A 76 -14.94 -10.29 -3.17
C LEU A 76 -16.43 -9.91 -3.27
N PRO A 77 -17.12 -9.81 -2.13
CA PRO A 77 -18.47 -9.23 -2.04
C PRO A 77 -18.59 -7.84 -2.67
N ALA A 78 -19.76 -7.52 -3.22
CA ALA A 78 -20.01 -6.26 -3.91
C ALA A 78 -20.02 -5.03 -2.97
N ASP A 79 -20.13 -5.24 -1.67
CA ASP A 79 -20.05 -4.19 -0.66
C ASP A 79 -18.59 -3.85 -0.26
N LEU A 80 -17.60 -4.46 -0.92
CA LEU A 80 -16.19 -4.07 -0.84
C LEU A 80 -15.76 -3.39 -2.14
N THR A 81 -15.23 -2.18 -2.02
CA THR A 81 -14.74 -1.39 -3.14
C THR A 81 -13.34 -0.86 -2.87
N TYR A 82 -12.55 -0.77 -3.93
CA TYR A 82 -11.14 -0.41 -3.87
C TYR A 82 -10.84 0.68 -4.88
N THR A 83 -10.10 1.69 -4.45
CA THR A 83 -9.48 2.69 -5.33
C THR A 83 -7.98 2.62 -5.13
N PHE A 84 -7.25 2.20 -6.15
CA PHE A 84 -5.78 2.22 -6.17
C PHE A 84 -5.32 3.41 -7.00
N GLU A 85 -4.77 4.42 -6.34
CA GLU A 85 -4.14 5.60 -6.96
C GLU A 85 -2.66 5.27 -7.25
N TRP A 86 -2.42 4.14 -7.91
CA TRP A 86 -1.09 3.60 -8.19
C TRP A 86 -0.79 3.66 -9.69
N PRO A 87 -0.26 4.79 -10.19
CA PRO A 87 0.00 4.94 -11.62
C PRO A 87 1.10 3.98 -12.08
N LYS A 88 1.01 3.57 -13.35
CA LYS A 88 2.11 2.86 -14.00
C LYS A 88 3.37 3.71 -13.98
N THR A 89 4.48 3.06 -13.70
CA THR A 89 5.80 3.67 -13.60
C THR A 89 6.58 3.64 -14.92
N GLY A 90 6.19 2.75 -15.84
CA GLY A 90 6.91 2.49 -17.09
C GLY A 90 8.06 1.50 -16.93
N ASP A 91 8.33 1.01 -15.72
CA ASP A 91 9.26 -0.09 -15.44
C ASP A 91 8.47 -1.36 -15.17
N GLU A 92 8.70 -2.40 -15.98
CA GLU A 92 7.96 -3.66 -15.91
C GLU A 92 8.05 -4.34 -14.54
N ASN A 93 9.19 -4.26 -13.84
CA ASN A 93 9.34 -4.88 -12.53
C ASN A 93 8.61 -4.10 -11.45
N LYS A 94 8.68 -2.76 -11.49
CA LYS A 94 7.93 -1.91 -10.55
C LYS A 94 6.43 -2.06 -10.76
N ASP A 95 5.97 -2.07 -12.01
CA ASP A 95 4.56 -2.24 -12.34
C ASP A 95 4.05 -3.62 -11.91
N ALA A 96 4.89 -4.66 -12.02
CA ALA A 96 4.59 -5.98 -11.48
C ALA A 96 4.47 -6.00 -9.94
N VAL A 97 5.34 -5.26 -9.22
CA VAL A 97 5.23 -5.12 -7.76
C VAL A 97 3.92 -4.46 -7.37
N LEU A 98 3.53 -3.38 -8.05
CA LEU A 98 2.25 -2.70 -7.82
C LEU A 98 1.07 -3.65 -8.04
N ALA A 99 1.04 -4.32 -9.20
CA ALA A 99 -0.04 -5.24 -9.56
C ALA A 99 -0.17 -6.42 -8.58
N ASP A 100 0.94 -7.05 -8.20
CA ASP A 100 0.94 -8.14 -7.22
C ASP A 100 0.52 -7.67 -5.83
N SER A 101 0.91 -6.45 -5.45
CA SER A 101 0.51 -5.86 -4.17
C SER A 101 -0.99 -5.57 -4.12
N GLU A 102 -1.61 -5.09 -5.20
CA GLU A 102 -3.07 -4.92 -5.27
C GLU A 102 -3.82 -6.23 -5.03
N GLN A 103 -3.37 -7.30 -5.69
CA GLN A 103 -3.97 -8.62 -5.52
C GLN A 103 -3.74 -9.17 -4.12
N SER A 104 -2.56 -8.91 -3.54
CA SER A 104 -2.23 -9.32 -2.17
C SER A 104 -3.21 -8.74 -1.14
N ILE A 105 -3.59 -7.46 -1.27
CA ILE A 105 -4.53 -6.78 -0.37
C ILE A 105 -5.91 -7.41 -0.49
N LYS A 106 -6.41 -7.56 -1.73
CA LYS A 106 -7.71 -8.20 -1.99
C LYS A 106 -7.75 -9.64 -1.49
N ALA A 107 -6.64 -10.38 -1.57
CA ALA A 107 -6.55 -11.75 -1.10
C ALA A 107 -6.65 -11.85 0.44
N VAL A 108 -6.11 -10.88 1.18
CA VAL A 108 -6.26 -10.81 2.65
C VAL A 108 -7.72 -10.51 3.03
N ASP A 109 -8.37 -9.58 2.33
CA ASP A 109 -9.80 -9.31 2.56
C ASP A 109 -10.65 -10.52 2.20
N LEU A 110 -10.29 -11.29 1.17
CA LEU A 110 -10.95 -12.55 0.83
C LEU A 110 -10.79 -13.57 1.96
N ALA A 111 -9.61 -13.68 2.56
CA ALA A 111 -9.37 -14.56 3.70
C ALA A 111 -10.26 -14.17 4.91
N ILE A 112 -10.46 -12.87 5.15
CA ILE A 112 -11.40 -12.36 6.15
C ILE A 112 -12.84 -12.75 5.79
N VAL A 113 -13.27 -12.51 4.54
CA VAL A 113 -14.63 -12.85 4.07
C VAL A 113 -14.91 -14.34 4.19
N ASN A 114 -13.95 -15.19 3.78
CA ASN A 114 -14.03 -16.64 3.86
C ASN A 114 -13.90 -17.18 5.29
N GLN A 115 -13.53 -16.31 6.25
CA GLN A 115 -13.23 -16.68 7.63
C GLN A 115 -12.13 -17.77 7.73
N ASP A 116 -11.13 -17.71 6.85
CA ASP A 116 -10.03 -18.67 6.78
C ASP A 116 -8.68 -17.97 7.00
N PRO A 117 -8.05 -18.14 8.18
CA PRO A 117 -6.77 -17.50 8.48
C PRO A 117 -5.59 -18.08 7.70
N LEU A 118 -5.79 -19.18 6.97
CA LEU A 118 -4.81 -19.82 6.09
C LEU A 118 -5.34 -19.93 4.64
N ASP A 119 -6.22 -19.02 4.23
CA ASP A 119 -6.75 -18.97 2.88
C ASP A 119 -5.62 -18.98 1.83
N LYS A 120 -5.76 -19.89 0.86
CA LYS A 120 -4.73 -20.14 -0.15
C LYS A 120 -4.46 -18.93 -1.03
N ALA A 121 -5.44 -18.06 -1.25
CA ALA A 121 -5.26 -16.88 -2.07
C ALA A 121 -4.28 -15.90 -1.42
N PHE A 122 -4.40 -15.63 -0.11
CA PHE A 122 -3.44 -14.72 0.53
C PHE A 122 -2.06 -15.38 0.68
N LEU A 123 -2.00 -16.69 0.98
CA LEU A 123 -0.72 -17.41 1.06
C LEU A 123 0.02 -17.50 -0.29
N TYR A 124 -0.67 -17.23 -1.41
CA TYR A 124 -0.03 -17.07 -2.72
C TYR A 124 0.85 -15.81 -2.79
N TYR A 125 0.46 -14.74 -2.07
CA TYR A 125 1.09 -13.43 -2.11
C TYR A 125 1.90 -13.09 -0.85
N TYR A 126 1.79 -13.88 0.21
CA TYR A 126 2.49 -13.65 1.47
C TYR A 126 3.33 -14.87 1.86
N GLU A 127 4.57 -14.61 2.26
CA GLU A 127 5.49 -15.60 2.79
C GLU A 127 6.18 -15.08 4.06
N GLY A 128 6.95 -15.93 4.72
CA GLY A 128 7.83 -15.54 5.82
C GLY A 128 7.12 -14.86 6.99
N GLU A 129 7.71 -13.78 7.50
CA GLU A 129 7.20 -13.05 8.66
C GLU A 129 5.86 -12.36 8.38
N ALA A 130 5.67 -11.85 7.15
CA ALA A 130 4.43 -11.23 6.74
C ALA A 130 3.28 -12.23 6.74
N ALA A 131 3.46 -13.45 6.19
CA ALA A 131 2.42 -14.48 6.24
C ALA A 131 1.96 -14.81 7.66
N ALA A 132 2.90 -15.00 8.59
CA ALA A 132 2.57 -15.27 10.00
C ALA A 132 1.88 -14.08 10.70
N GLY A 133 2.21 -12.84 10.32
CA GLY A 133 1.53 -11.63 10.79
C GLY A 133 0.10 -11.54 10.26
N THR A 134 -0.08 -11.74 8.95
CA THR A 134 -1.37 -11.74 8.26
C THR A 134 -2.29 -12.83 8.77
N GLU A 135 -1.79 -14.06 8.99
CA GLU A 135 -2.58 -15.16 9.59
C GLU A 135 -3.17 -14.75 10.94
N LYS A 136 -2.38 -14.11 11.81
CA LYS A 136 -2.88 -13.61 13.12
C LYS A 136 -3.92 -12.51 12.95
N PHE A 137 -3.73 -11.63 11.99
CA PHE A 137 -4.66 -10.57 11.67
C PHE A 137 -6.01 -11.13 11.20
N VAL A 138 -6.01 -12.04 10.22
CA VAL A 138 -7.24 -12.70 9.73
C VAL A 138 -7.89 -13.52 10.85
N ARG A 139 -7.10 -14.28 11.63
CA ARG A 139 -7.62 -15.05 12.77
C ARG A 139 -8.36 -14.17 13.78
N ASN A 140 -7.92 -12.94 14.02
CA ASN A 140 -8.64 -12.02 14.89
C ASN A 140 -10.06 -11.70 14.37
N TYR A 141 -10.26 -11.59 13.06
CA TYR A 141 -11.60 -11.48 12.42
C TYR A 141 -12.43 -12.75 12.62
N VAL A 142 -11.82 -13.91 12.41
CA VAL A 142 -12.46 -15.22 12.57
C VAL A 142 -12.93 -15.45 14.01
N ASP A 143 -12.08 -15.15 14.99
CA ASP A 143 -12.37 -15.34 16.42
C ASP A 143 -13.54 -14.48 16.89
N HIS A 144 -13.75 -13.33 16.25
CA HIS A 144 -14.82 -12.40 16.57
C HIS A 144 -16.02 -12.48 15.62
N LYS A 145 -16.05 -13.47 14.72
CA LYS A 145 -17.09 -13.63 13.70
C LYS A 145 -17.37 -12.33 12.96
N ALA A 146 -16.31 -11.69 12.49
CA ALA A 146 -16.36 -10.39 11.85
C ALA A 146 -15.79 -10.46 10.42
N SER A 147 -16.32 -9.60 9.56
CA SER A 147 -15.85 -9.35 8.20
C SER A 147 -15.58 -7.85 8.01
N VAL A 148 -15.10 -7.49 6.84
CA VAL A 148 -14.95 -6.11 6.36
C VAL A 148 -16.05 -5.75 5.35
N THR A 149 -16.32 -4.45 5.22
CA THR A 149 -17.26 -3.85 4.24
C THR A 149 -16.85 -2.39 3.98
N GLY A 150 -17.33 -1.80 2.88
CA GLY A 150 -17.17 -0.38 2.56
C GLY A 150 -16.17 -0.11 1.43
N ALA A 151 -15.49 1.04 1.53
CA ALA A 151 -14.59 1.53 0.50
C ALA A 151 -13.21 1.81 1.05
N TYR A 152 -12.19 1.27 0.38
CA TYR A 152 -10.79 1.49 0.66
C TYR A 152 -10.14 2.33 -0.43
N ARG A 153 -9.25 3.24 -0.05
CA ARG A 153 -8.43 4.02 -0.98
C ARG A 153 -6.97 3.85 -0.63
N PHE A 154 -6.16 3.50 -1.63
CA PHE A 154 -4.71 3.31 -1.50
C PHE A 154 -4.00 4.31 -2.41
N TYR A 155 -3.01 5.03 -1.87
CA TYR A 155 -2.39 6.17 -2.55
C TYR A 155 -0.94 6.39 -2.09
N ASP A 156 -0.29 7.40 -2.66
CA ASP A 156 1.13 7.74 -2.44
C ASP A 156 2.10 6.54 -2.54
N PRO A 157 2.07 5.81 -3.67
CA PRO A 157 2.93 4.64 -3.86
C PRO A 157 4.39 5.05 -4.05
N GLN A 158 5.29 4.39 -3.33
CA GLN A 158 6.73 4.47 -3.56
C GLN A 158 7.30 3.08 -3.72
N VAL A 159 7.81 2.78 -4.91
CA VAL A 159 8.32 1.45 -5.27
C VAL A 159 9.77 1.50 -5.75
N THR A 160 10.59 0.64 -5.15
CA THR A 160 11.97 0.38 -5.56
C THR A 160 12.14 -1.11 -5.81
N VAL A 161 12.87 -1.45 -6.86
CA VAL A 161 13.24 -2.83 -7.19
C VAL A 161 14.76 -2.89 -7.23
N ASP A 162 15.32 -3.81 -6.47
CA ASP A 162 16.75 -4.03 -6.32
C ASP A 162 17.24 -5.09 -7.30
N LYS A 163 18.53 -5.04 -7.64
CA LYS A 163 19.15 -5.96 -8.62
C LYS A 163 19.25 -7.41 -8.13
N ASP A 164 19.13 -7.64 -6.83
CA ASP A 164 19.17 -8.96 -6.20
C ASP A 164 17.79 -9.65 -6.17
N GLY A 165 16.78 -9.05 -6.78
CA GLY A 165 15.43 -9.61 -6.88
C GLY A 165 14.55 -9.34 -5.65
N THR A 166 14.93 -8.37 -4.80
CA THR A 166 14.05 -7.80 -3.78
C THR A 166 13.41 -6.50 -4.25
N ALA A 167 12.33 -6.10 -3.58
CA ALA A 167 11.70 -4.82 -3.77
C ALA A 167 11.27 -4.23 -2.42
N SER A 168 11.20 -2.91 -2.35
CA SER A 168 10.54 -2.19 -1.27
C SER A 168 9.34 -1.44 -1.84
N PHE A 169 8.21 -1.55 -1.15
CA PHE A 169 6.99 -0.86 -1.55
C PHE A 169 6.32 -0.25 -0.34
N SER A 170 6.06 1.05 -0.39
CA SER A 170 5.27 1.76 0.61
C SER A 170 4.10 2.50 -0.03
N TYR A 171 3.04 2.64 0.75
CA TYR A 171 1.81 3.31 0.33
C TYR A 171 0.99 3.71 1.56
N CYS A 172 0.04 4.62 1.34
CA CYS A 172 -0.97 5.01 2.30
C CYS A 172 -2.30 4.30 2.02
N GLU A 173 -3.06 4.04 3.09
CA GLU A 173 -4.43 3.54 3.07
C GLU A 173 -5.33 4.52 3.82
N ASP A 174 -6.46 4.89 3.21
CA ASP A 174 -7.57 5.59 3.84
C ASP A 174 -8.72 4.60 4.12
N GLN A 175 -8.95 4.38 5.42
CA GLN A 175 -9.99 3.53 5.98
C GLN A 175 -11.22 4.31 6.46
N GLY A 176 -11.34 5.60 6.14
CA GLY A 176 -12.42 6.46 6.59
C GLY A 176 -13.81 5.99 6.14
N LYS A 177 -13.88 5.12 5.12
CA LYS A 177 -15.11 4.48 4.62
C LYS A 177 -15.06 2.96 4.68
N ALA A 178 -14.07 2.39 5.36
CA ALA A 178 -13.96 0.97 5.62
C ALA A 178 -14.49 0.65 7.01
N TYR A 179 -15.29 -0.42 7.12
CA TYR A 179 -15.96 -0.76 8.35
C TYR A 179 -15.90 -2.26 8.64
N VAL A 180 -16.05 -2.58 9.92
CA VAL A 180 -16.22 -3.96 10.37
C VAL A 180 -17.70 -4.32 10.35
N ARG A 181 -18.02 -5.49 9.82
CA ARG A 181 -19.36 -6.09 9.85
C ARG A 181 -19.32 -7.35 10.73
N TYR A 182 -20.13 -7.40 11.78
CA TYR A 182 -20.26 -8.61 12.60
C TYR A 182 -21.23 -9.59 11.95
N LEU A 183 -20.76 -10.80 11.63
CA LEU A 183 -21.49 -11.79 10.86
C LEU A 183 -22.69 -12.36 11.60
N GLU A 184 -22.59 -12.56 12.92
CA GLU A 184 -23.69 -13.11 13.73
C GLU A 184 -24.91 -12.19 13.81
N THR A 185 -24.67 -10.88 13.80
CA THR A 185 -25.74 -9.88 14.01
C THR A 185 -26.07 -9.09 12.75
N ASP A 186 -25.28 -9.26 11.69
CA ASP A 186 -25.31 -8.46 10.48
C ASP A 186 -25.14 -6.94 10.73
N LYS A 187 -24.48 -6.57 11.84
CA LYS A 187 -24.30 -5.17 12.21
C LYS A 187 -22.97 -4.63 11.68
N VAL A 188 -23.07 -3.53 10.94
CA VAL A 188 -21.90 -2.72 10.54
C VAL A 188 -21.55 -1.74 11.65
N LYS A 189 -20.31 -1.82 12.13
CA LYS A 189 -19.75 -0.87 13.08
C LYS A 189 -19.19 0.34 12.34
N LYS A 190 -20.03 1.38 12.20
CA LYS A 190 -19.57 2.67 11.69
C LYS A 190 -18.63 3.34 12.69
N THR A 191 -17.56 3.92 12.17
CA THR A 191 -16.55 4.66 12.92
C THR A 191 -16.39 6.04 12.34
N GLU A 192 -16.15 7.04 13.19
CA GLU A 192 -15.83 8.39 12.74
C GLU A 192 -14.44 8.42 12.10
N VAL A 193 -14.27 9.28 11.10
CA VAL A 193 -12.96 9.53 10.49
C VAL A 193 -12.10 10.29 11.49
N THR A 194 -10.94 9.73 11.81
CA THR A 194 -9.93 10.37 12.66
C THR A 194 -8.57 10.22 12.02
N ALA A 195 -7.52 10.81 12.58
CA ALA A 195 -6.15 10.56 12.13
C ALA A 195 -5.84 9.05 12.00
N LYS A 196 -6.38 8.20 12.89
CA LYS A 196 -6.16 6.76 12.87
C LYS A 196 -6.79 6.03 11.68
N SER A 197 -7.67 6.69 10.93
CA SER A 197 -8.24 6.17 9.69
C SER A 197 -7.21 6.13 8.55
N TYR A 198 -6.08 6.82 8.69
CA TYR A 198 -5.00 6.85 7.70
C TYR A 198 -3.83 6.00 8.18
N VAL A 199 -3.41 5.04 7.35
CA VAL A 199 -2.41 4.04 7.70
C VAL A 199 -1.29 4.06 6.66
N SER A 200 -0.04 4.17 7.10
CA SER A 200 1.11 3.92 6.21
C SER A 200 1.52 2.47 6.26
N TYR A 201 1.92 1.92 5.11
CA TYR A 201 2.48 0.58 4.97
C TYR A 201 3.88 0.66 4.39
N HIS A 202 4.77 -0.16 4.93
CA HIS A 202 6.09 -0.43 4.37
C HIS A 202 6.27 -1.94 4.24
N THR A 203 6.50 -2.39 3.02
CA THR A 203 6.61 -3.81 2.69
C THR A 203 7.96 -4.10 2.04
N SER A 204 8.51 -5.27 2.35
CA SER A 204 9.63 -5.87 1.62
C SER A 204 9.10 -7.07 0.85
N LEU A 205 9.37 -7.10 -0.45
CA LEU A 205 8.95 -8.13 -1.35
C LEU A 205 10.14 -8.87 -1.95
N LYS A 206 9.89 -10.11 -2.35
CA LYS A 206 10.83 -10.92 -3.13
C LYS A 206 10.09 -11.61 -4.26
N LYS A 207 10.69 -11.68 -5.44
CA LYS A 207 10.14 -12.46 -6.55
C LYS A 207 10.36 -13.96 -6.27
N ASN A 208 9.28 -14.74 -6.22
CA ASN A 208 9.35 -16.18 -6.00
C ASN A 208 9.66 -16.95 -7.31
N SER A 209 9.80 -18.27 -7.23
CA SER A 209 10.12 -19.12 -8.40
C SER A 209 9.04 -19.14 -9.48
N LYS A 210 7.82 -18.66 -9.18
CA LYS A 210 6.72 -18.51 -10.14
C LYS A 210 6.69 -17.14 -10.82
N GLY A 211 7.64 -16.26 -10.48
CA GLY A 211 7.72 -14.91 -11.02
C GLY A 211 6.81 -13.88 -10.32
N VAL A 212 6.17 -14.27 -9.21
CA VAL A 212 5.25 -13.42 -8.44
C VAL A 212 6.02 -12.68 -7.36
N TRP A 213 5.74 -11.39 -7.18
CA TRP A 213 6.24 -10.62 -6.04
C TRP A 213 5.43 -10.94 -4.79
N VAL A 214 6.06 -11.62 -3.83
CA VAL A 214 5.44 -11.98 -2.56
C VAL A 214 5.94 -11.06 -1.45
N ILE A 215 5.04 -10.68 -0.54
CA ILE A 215 5.38 -9.87 0.63
C ILE A 215 6.03 -10.77 1.68
N GLN A 216 7.28 -10.44 2.04
CA GLN A 216 8.09 -11.17 3.02
C GLN A 216 8.01 -10.53 4.41
N LYS A 217 7.94 -9.19 4.45
CA LYS A 217 7.84 -8.39 5.67
C LYS A 217 6.89 -7.22 5.44
N MET A 218 6.15 -6.86 6.48
CA MET A 218 5.23 -5.71 6.46
C MET A 218 5.24 -5.04 7.83
N VAL A 219 5.32 -3.71 7.81
CA VAL A 219 5.10 -2.84 8.96
C VAL A 219 4.03 -1.83 8.55
N SER A 220 3.13 -1.50 9.48
CA SER A 220 2.15 -0.45 9.25
C SER A 220 1.97 0.44 10.47
N GLN A 221 1.57 1.69 10.24
CA GLN A 221 1.38 2.70 11.27
C GLN A 221 0.07 3.46 11.06
N SER A 222 -0.89 3.26 11.96
CA SER A 222 -2.13 4.06 12.00
C SER A 222 -1.86 5.46 12.53
N GLY A 223 -2.56 6.46 11.99
CA GLY A 223 -2.32 7.85 12.38
C GLY A 223 -1.02 8.40 11.80
N SER A 224 -0.53 7.85 10.68
CA SER A 224 0.65 8.41 10.02
C SER A 224 0.33 9.84 9.56
N ALA A 225 1.22 10.77 9.88
CA ALA A 225 1.07 12.17 9.47
C ALA A 225 1.27 12.33 7.96
N GLU A 226 2.08 11.47 7.33
CA GLU A 226 2.34 11.52 5.88
C GLU A 226 1.13 11.11 5.05
N CYS A 227 0.24 10.30 5.63
CA CYS A 227 -0.97 9.84 4.96
C CYS A 227 -2.19 10.73 5.22
N GLN A 228 -2.11 11.71 6.13
CA GLN A 228 -3.27 12.57 6.42
C GLN A 228 -3.46 13.64 5.33
N PRO A 229 -4.71 14.03 5.02
CA PRO A 229 -5.02 15.09 4.06
C PRO A 229 -4.62 16.49 4.55
#